data_AF-A0A7L1XW97-F1
#
_entry.id   AF-A0A7L1XW97-F1
#
_cell.length_a   1.000
_cell.length_b   1.000
_cell.length_c   1.000
_cell.angle_alpha   90.00
_cell.angle_beta   90.00
_cell.angle_gamma   90.00
#
_symmetry.space_group_name_H-M   'P 1'
#
loop_
_entity.id
_entity.type
_entity.pdbx_description
1 polymer ?
#
loop_
_entity_poly.entity_id
_entity_poly.type
_entity_poly.pdbx_seq_one_letter_code
_entity_poly.pdbx_strand_id
1 'polypeptide(L)'
;SFSSLWCQRCFVVGNGHSIHGQRFGKMIDSHHVTIRLNDAPVKQHKKEVGERTSIHLFFPELALPNPLENNDNDTLMVFVPFKPPDFLWLREVLLKTRSKVRCGVLATFWNRNISQLWILNPYIACEAMYQLLRLNVSSRRYATVGIIALNLALHMCQEVNIAGFGYPGNHDNTTPIHYYDTSCSWKEELFQPNITTERNRLLKIIELGVIADIASPSFQSQNS
;
A
#
# COMPACT_ATOMS: atom_id res chain seq x y z
N SER A 1 -3.90 -20.56 27.63
CA SER A 1 -4.75 -19.46 28.11
C SER A 1 -4.87 -18.43 26.99
N PHE A 2 -6.05 -17.85 26.74
CA PHE A 2 -6.18 -16.75 25.76
C PHE A 2 -5.31 -15.53 26.13
N SER A 3 -4.85 -15.43 27.38
CA SER A 3 -3.93 -14.39 27.86
C SER A 3 -2.48 -14.50 27.33
N SER A 4 -2.14 -15.54 26.56
CA SER A 4 -0.84 -15.67 25.88
C SER A 4 -0.90 -15.38 24.38
N LEU A 5 -2.07 -14.98 23.85
CA LEU A 5 -2.21 -14.59 22.45
C LEU A 5 -1.79 -13.12 22.31
N TRP A 6 -0.70 -12.90 21.58
CA TRP A 6 -0.24 -11.56 21.23
C TRP A 6 -1.25 -10.92 20.26
N CYS A 7 -1.77 -9.75 20.60
CA CYS A 7 -2.64 -8.97 19.71
C CYS A 7 -1.77 -8.15 18.75
N GLN A 8 -1.56 -8.65 17.54
CA GLN A 8 -0.84 -7.95 16.50
C GLN A 8 -1.74 -6.91 15.85
N ARG A 9 -1.34 -5.64 15.99
CA ARG A 9 -2.04 -4.48 15.46
C ARG A 9 -1.27 -3.96 14.27
N CYS A 10 -1.94 -3.78 13.16
CA CYS A 10 -1.34 -3.39 11.92
C CYS A 10 -1.92 -2.09 11.40
N PHE A 11 -1.07 -1.31 10.76
CA PHE A 11 -1.46 -0.09 10.10
C PHE A 11 -1.10 -0.17 8.62
N VAL A 12 -2.08 -0.01 7.73
CA VAL A 12 -1.83 0.09 6.29
C VAL A 12 -1.92 1.56 5.89
N VAL A 13 -0.81 2.12 5.43
CA VAL A 13 -0.73 3.51 4.97
C VAL A 13 -0.87 3.53 3.46
N GLY A 14 -1.99 4.06 2.97
CA GLY A 14 -2.20 4.37 1.57
C GLY A 14 -1.56 5.71 1.17
N ASN A 15 -1.51 5.96 -0.13
CA ASN A 15 -0.82 7.13 -0.67
C ASN A 15 -1.73 8.35 -0.88
N GLY A 16 -3.04 8.19 -0.64
CA GLY A 16 -4.06 9.17 -0.95
C GLY A 16 -3.92 10.48 -0.16
N HIS A 17 -4.34 11.58 -0.76
CA HIS A 17 -4.24 12.92 -0.19
C HIS A 17 -5.03 13.13 1.12
N SER A 18 -5.94 12.22 1.49
CA SER A 18 -6.73 12.32 2.73
C SER A 18 -5.88 12.39 4.00
N ILE A 19 -4.62 11.92 3.96
CA ILE A 19 -3.68 12.03 5.08
C ILE A 19 -2.87 13.33 5.08
N HIS A 20 -2.93 14.14 4.02
CA HIS A 20 -2.18 15.38 3.91
C HIS A 20 -2.59 16.38 5.00
N GLY A 21 -1.60 16.97 5.68
CA GLY A 21 -1.82 17.90 6.80
C GLY A 21 -2.38 17.27 8.07
N GLN A 22 -2.77 15.98 8.04
CA GLN A 22 -3.16 15.23 9.22
C GLN A 22 -1.91 14.91 10.05
N ARG A 23 -2.05 14.67 11.35
CA ARG A 23 -0.91 14.40 12.25
C ARG A 23 -0.90 12.97 12.78
N PHE A 24 -1.21 12.00 11.91
CA PHE A 24 -1.38 10.61 12.31
C PHE A 24 -0.06 9.87 12.56
N GLY A 25 1.11 10.45 12.26
CA GLY A 25 2.37 9.72 12.28
C GLY A 25 2.70 9.01 13.59
N LYS A 26 2.46 9.66 14.74
CA LYS A 26 2.64 9.02 16.06
C LYS A 26 1.69 7.83 16.29
N MET A 27 0.44 7.95 15.82
CA MET A 27 -0.55 6.88 15.93
C MET A 27 -0.16 5.70 15.04
N ILE A 28 0.27 5.97 13.80
CA ILE A 28 0.76 4.96 12.85
C ILE A 28 1.94 4.20 13.47
N ASP A 29 2.93 4.92 13.99
CA ASP A 29 4.14 4.31 14.55
C ASP A 29 3.90 3.55 15.87
N SER A 30 2.73 3.73 16.52
CA SER A 30 2.36 2.99 17.73
C SER A 30 1.88 1.55 17.46
N HIS A 31 1.67 1.19 16.19
CA HIS A 31 1.23 -0.16 15.78
C HIS A 31 2.39 -1.16 15.81
N HIS A 32 2.10 -2.45 15.87
CA HIS A 32 3.12 -3.50 15.86
C HIS A 32 3.74 -3.65 14.46
N VAL A 33 2.92 -3.54 13.40
CA VAL A 33 3.36 -3.63 12.00
C VAL A 33 2.83 -2.45 11.21
N THR A 34 3.72 -1.78 10.46
CA THR A 34 3.33 -0.70 9.54
C THR A 34 3.59 -1.15 8.11
N ILE A 35 2.56 -1.13 7.27
CA ILE A 35 2.61 -1.55 5.86
C ILE A 35 2.50 -0.30 4.98
N ARG A 36 3.48 -0.10 4.08
CA ARG A 36 3.52 0.99 3.09
C ARG A 36 3.59 0.44 1.67
N LEU A 37 3.32 1.30 0.70
CA LEU A 37 3.06 0.90 -0.68
C LEU A 37 3.78 1.81 -1.67
N ASN A 38 4.26 1.23 -2.77
CA ASN A 38 4.70 1.95 -3.97
C ASN A 38 5.78 3.01 -3.66
N ASP A 39 5.73 4.16 -4.33
CA ASP A 39 6.74 5.22 -4.28
C ASP A 39 6.51 6.26 -3.16
N ALA A 40 5.72 5.91 -2.14
CA ALA A 40 5.30 6.84 -1.09
C ALA A 40 6.48 7.37 -0.24
N PRO A 41 6.76 8.69 -0.25
CA PRO A 41 7.85 9.27 0.53
C PRO A 41 7.48 9.40 2.00
N VAL A 42 8.45 9.16 2.88
CA VAL A 42 8.29 9.24 4.35
C VAL A 42 9.02 10.44 4.91
N LYS A 43 10.26 10.70 4.47
CA LYS A 43 11.20 11.62 5.12
C LYS A 43 10.66 13.03 5.38
N GLN A 44 9.86 13.57 4.46
CA GLN A 44 9.29 14.93 4.56
C GLN A 44 7.86 14.95 5.14
N HIS A 45 7.21 13.79 5.28
CA HIS A 45 5.81 13.64 5.68
C HIS A 45 5.65 12.88 7.00
N LYS A 46 6.70 12.83 7.82
CA LYS A 46 6.76 12.03 9.05
C LYS A 46 5.63 12.36 10.04
N LYS A 47 5.18 13.62 10.07
CA LYS A 47 4.08 14.04 10.96
C LYS A 47 2.75 13.43 10.52
N GLU A 48 2.55 13.33 9.22
CA GLU A 48 1.37 12.80 8.57
C GLU A 48 1.37 11.28 8.59
N VAL A 49 2.46 10.67 8.12
CA VAL A 49 2.50 9.25 7.79
C VAL A 49 3.35 8.39 8.73
N GLY A 50 4.04 8.99 9.69
CA GLY A 50 4.96 8.27 10.60
C GLY A 50 6.32 8.02 9.97
N GLU A 51 7.23 7.43 10.72
CA GLU A 51 8.61 7.13 10.26
C GLU A 51 8.83 5.65 9.98
N ARG A 52 8.11 4.77 10.70
CA ARG A 52 8.40 3.34 10.70
C ARG A 52 7.74 2.63 9.53
N THR A 53 8.43 1.65 8.96
CA THR A 53 7.94 0.74 7.92
C THR A 53 8.42 -0.68 8.20
N SER A 54 7.48 -1.57 8.50
CA SER A 54 7.78 -3.00 8.71
C SER A 54 7.75 -3.77 7.38
N ILE A 55 6.74 -3.51 6.55
CA ILE A 55 6.54 -4.17 5.27
C ILE A 55 6.27 -3.11 4.20
N HIS A 56 6.93 -3.23 3.06
CA HIS A 56 6.74 -2.33 1.93
C HIS A 56 6.35 -3.14 0.69
N LEU A 57 5.11 -2.99 0.21
CA LEU A 57 4.64 -3.67 -1.00
C LEU A 57 4.91 -2.81 -2.24
N PHE A 58 5.44 -3.41 -3.29
CA PHE A 58 5.71 -2.72 -4.55
C PHE A 58 5.62 -3.67 -5.74
N PHE A 59 5.47 -3.10 -6.94
CA PHE A 59 5.59 -3.80 -8.22
C PHE A 59 6.57 -3.04 -9.12
N PRO A 60 7.09 -3.64 -10.22
CA PRO A 60 8.22 -3.10 -10.96
C PRO A 60 8.11 -1.63 -11.36
N GLU A 61 6.93 -1.20 -11.83
CA GLU A 61 6.71 0.15 -12.33
C GLU A 61 6.67 1.23 -11.24
N LEU A 62 6.24 0.90 -10.02
CA LEU A 62 6.18 1.82 -8.88
C LEU A 62 7.23 1.49 -7.80
N ALA A 63 8.34 0.90 -8.22
CA ALA A 63 9.44 0.60 -7.33
C ALA A 63 10.22 1.91 -7.01
N LEU A 64 10.47 2.21 -5.73
CA LEU A 64 11.31 3.35 -5.28
C LEU A 64 12.78 3.31 -5.74
N PRO A 65 13.30 4.26 -6.55
CA PRO A 65 14.68 4.23 -7.02
C PRO A 65 15.75 4.02 -5.95
N ASN A 66 15.50 4.50 -4.73
CA ASN A 66 16.29 4.21 -3.56
C ASN A 66 15.39 3.77 -2.38
N PRO A 67 15.21 2.46 -2.14
CA PRO A 67 14.35 1.97 -1.07
C PRO A 67 14.90 2.27 0.34
N LEU A 68 16.14 2.73 0.48
CA LEU A 68 16.74 3.09 1.78
C LEU A 68 16.33 4.50 2.25
N GLU A 69 15.87 5.37 1.37
CA GLU A 69 15.54 6.75 1.75
C GLU A 69 14.23 6.88 2.52
N ASN A 70 13.30 5.95 2.30
CA ASN A 70 11.93 6.00 2.84
C ASN A 70 11.54 4.77 3.67
N ASN A 71 12.50 3.88 3.97
CA ASN A 71 12.23 2.66 4.73
C ASN A 71 13.37 2.37 5.72
N ASP A 72 13.03 1.76 6.85
CA ASP A 72 13.98 1.28 7.85
C ASP A 72 14.93 0.21 7.28
N ASN A 73 16.06 -0.01 7.95
CA ASN A 73 17.06 -0.98 7.50
C ASN A 73 16.53 -2.42 7.50
N ASP A 74 15.59 -2.74 8.38
CA ASP A 74 14.99 -4.07 8.55
C ASP A 74 13.66 -4.26 7.83
N THR A 75 13.17 -3.24 7.10
CA THR A 75 11.93 -3.33 6.31
C THR A 75 11.96 -4.52 5.34
N LEU A 76 10.89 -5.32 5.38
CA LEU A 76 10.61 -6.36 4.39
C LEU A 76 10.07 -5.73 3.12
N MET A 77 10.78 -5.89 2.01
CA MET A 77 10.30 -5.45 0.69
C MET A 77 9.53 -6.60 0.05
N VAL A 78 8.24 -6.43 -0.14
CA VAL A 78 7.34 -7.45 -0.68
C VAL A 78 6.99 -7.12 -2.12
N PHE A 79 7.51 -7.92 -3.03
CA PHE A 79 7.25 -7.85 -4.45
C PHE A 79 5.87 -8.41 -4.80
N VAL A 80 5.05 -7.63 -5.50
CA VAL A 80 3.69 -7.99 -5.94
C VAL A 80 3.69 -8.23 -7.45
N PRO A 81 3.76 -9.48 -7.92
CA PRO A 81 3.72 -9.80 -9.34
C PRO A 81 2.29 -9.74 -9.88
N PHE A 82 2.05 -8.92 -10.91
CA PHE A 82 0.77 -8.83 -11.62
C PHE A 82 0.81 -9.52 -12.99
N LYS A 83 1.98 -9.60 -13.63
CA LYS A 83 2.15 -10.13 -14.99
C LYS A 83 3.44 -10.94 -15.15
N PRO A 84 3.50 -11.92 -16.07
CA PRO A 84 4.71 -12.73 -16.30
C PRO A 84 6.01 -11.93 -16.50
N PRO A 85 6.02 -10.76 -17.22
CA PRO A 85 7.21 -9.92 -17.31
C PRO A 85 7.75 -9.40 -15.97
N ASP A 86 6.94 -9.32 -14.92
CA ASP A 86 7.39 -8.85 -13.61
C ASP A 86 8.45 -9.81 -13.02
N PHE A 87 8.30 -11.12 -13.24
CA PHE A 87 9.30 -12.11 -12.81
C PHE A 87 10.60 -12.01 -13.61
N LEU A 88 10.54 -11.60 -14.88
CA LEU A 88 11.74 -11.33 -15.67
C LEU A 88 12.49 -10.11 -15.13
N TRP A 89 11.77 -9.05 -14.80
CA TRP A 89 12.33 -7.87 -14.13
C TRP A 89 12.98 -8.25 -12.79
N LEU A 90 12.29 -9.04 -11.95
CA LEU A 90 12.82 -9.48 -10.67
C LEU A 90 14.14 -10.26 -10.82
N ARG A 91 14.18 -11.18 -11.80
CA ARG A 91 15.40 -11.92 -12.13
C ARG A 91 16.53 -10.98 -12.54
N GLU A 92 16.24 -9.98 -13.36
CA GLU A 92 17.25 -9.02 -13.83
C GLU A 92 17.80 -8.13 -12.70
N VAL A 93 16.94 -7.72 -11.76
CA VAL A 93 17.33 -7.01 -10.54
C VAL A 93 18.23 -7.88 -9.66
N LEU A 94 17.84 -9.13 -9.40
CA LEU A 94 18.62 -10.07 -8.57
C LEU A 94 19.98 -10.40 -9.17
N LEU A 95 20.05 -10.55 -10.50
CA LEU A 95 21.30 -10.83 -11.22
C LEU A 95 22.11 -9.57 -11.51
N LYS A 96 21.61 -8.38 -11.16
CA LYS A 96 22.21 -7.08 -11.47
C LYS A 96 22.54 -6.90 -12.97
N THR A 97 21.69 -7.46 -13.82
CA THR A 97 21.85 -7.37 -15.29
C THR A 97 21.03 -6.22 -15.85
N ARG A 98 21.45 -5.67 -17.00
CA ARG A 98 20.68 -4.61 -17.68
C ARG A 98 19.28 -5.12 -18.03
N SER A 99 18.25 -4.42 -17.56
CA SER A 99 16.86 -4.80 -17.79
C SER A 99 16.57 -4.86 -19.29
N LYS A 100 16.06 -6.00 -19.78
CA LYS A 100 15.51 -6.10 -21.14
C LYS A 100 14.02 -5.71 -21.16
N VAL A 101 13.41 -5.57 -19.99
CA VAL A 101 12.03 -5.10 -19.82
C VAL A 101 11.99 -3.58 -19.94
N ARG A 102 11.06 -3.07 -20.76
CA ARG A 102 10.93 -1.65 -21.13
C ARG A 102 10.32 -0.77 -20.01
N CYS A 103 9.71 -1.39 -19.01
CA CYS A 103 9.03 -0.74 -17.89
C CYS A 103 9.61 -1.23 -16.56
N GLY A 104 9.83 -0.32 -15.61
CA GLY A 104 10.38 -0.58 -14.28
C GLY A 104 11.70 0.14 -14.03
N VAL A 105 11.98 0.45 -12.76
CA VAL A 105 13.24 1.13 -12.36
C VAL A 105 14.43 0.21 -12.64
N LEU A 106 15.55 0.81 -13.08
CA LEU A 106 16.78 0.13 -13.50
C LEU A 106 17.31 -0.84 -12.43
N ALA A 107 17.95 -1.93 -12.87
CA ALA A 107 18.51 -3.00 -12.01
C ALA A 107 19.48 -2.54 -10.90
N THR A 108 19.98 -1.30 -10.95
CA THR A 108 20.73 -0.65 -9.86
C THR A 108 19.87 -0.33 -8.62
N PHE A 109 18.56 -0.56 -8.70
CA PHE A 109 17.55 -0.38 -7.67
C PHE A 109 17.82 -1.14 -6.37
N TRP A 110 18.32 -2.37 -6.45
CA TRP A 110 18.38 -3.25 -5.29
C TRP A 110 19.75 -3.23 -4.62
N ASN A 111 19.91 -2.33 -3.64
CA ASN A 111 21.07 -2.26 -2.74
C ASN A 111 20.80 -2.85 -1.35
N ARG A 112 19.74 -3.65 -1.17
CA ARG A 112 19.38 -4.33 0.09
C ARG A 112 19.82 -5.78 0.13
N ASN A 113 19.75 -6.38 1.31
CA ASN A 113 19.97 -7.82 1.46
C ASN A 113 18.81 -8.59 0.81
N ILE A 114 19.12 -9.59 -0.03
CA ILE A 114 18.13 -10.44 -0.70
C ILE A 114 17.23 -11.14 0.34
N SER A 115 17.70 -11.41 1.56
CA SER A 115 16.88 -11.98 2.63
C SER A 115 15.68 -11.12 3.03
N GLN A 116 15.69 -9.82 2.68
CA GLN A 116 14.62 -8.86 2.95
C GLN A 116 13.64 -8.72 1.77
N LEU A 117 13.90 -9.39 0.65
CA LEU A 117 13.03 -9.40 -0.52
C LEU A 117 12.13 -10.63 -0.51
N TRP A 118 10.83 -10.40 -0.41
CA TRP A 118 9.82 -11.46 -0.39
C TRP A 118 8.94 -11.35 -1.63
N ILE A 119 8.47 -12.48 -2.15
CA ILE A 119 7.49 -12.51 -3.24
C ILE A 119 6.13 -12.77 -2.61
N LEU A 120 5.17 -11.88 -2.84
CA LEU A 120 3.81 -12.08 -2.37
C LEU A 120 3.21 -13.31 -3.03
N ASN A 121 2.61 -14.20 -2.24
CA ASN A 121 1.83 -15.31 -2.77
C ASN A 121 0.67 -14.74 -3.61
N PRO A 122 0.58 -15.07 -4.92
CA PRO A 122 -0.47 -14.54 -5.79
C PRO A 122 -1.90 -14.80 -5.29
N TYR A 123 -2.09 -15.83 -4.47
CA TYR A 123 -3.38 -16.12 -3.84
C TYR A 123 -3.92 -14.94 -3.02
N ILE A 124 -3.07 -14.21 -2.30
CA ILE A 124 -3.48 -13.05 -1.49
C ILE A 124 -4.03 -11.93 -2.38
N ALA A 125 -3.42 -11.72 -3.56
CA ALA A 125 -3.90 -10.76 -4.53
C ALA A 125 -5.21 -11.23 -5.20
N CYS A 126 -5.31 -12.53 -5.55
CA CYS A 126 -6.53 -13.12 -6.09
C CYS A 126 -7.70 -13.01 -5.11
N GLU A 127 -7.49 -13.28 -3.84
CA GLU A 127 -8.52 -13.18 -2.80
C GLU A 127 -8.98 -11.73 -2.62
N ALA A 128 -8.05 -10.77 -2.60
CA ALA A 128 -8.39 -9.34 -2.61
C ALA A 128 -9.30 -8.97 -3.80
N MET A 129 -9.01 -9.50 -5.00
CA MET A 129 -9.80 -9.22 -6.19
C MET A 129 -11.20 -9.87 -6.16
N TYR A 130 -11.27 -11.16 -5.83
CA TYR A 130 -12.48 -11.95 -6.04
C TYR A 130 -13.33 -12.14 -4.79
N GLN A 131 -12.74 -12.18 -3.61
CA GLN A 131 -13.50 -12.31 -2.35
C GLN A 131 -13.79 -10.95 -1.73
N LEU A 132 -12.77 -10.09 -1.61
CA LEU A 132 -12.92 -8.79 -0.97
C LEU A 132 -13.66 -7.80 -1.87
N LEU A 133 -13.18 -7.59 -3.10
CA LEU A 133 -13.78 -6.65 -4.05
C LEU A 133 -14.96 -7.23 -4.84
N ARG A 134 -15.03 -8.56 -4.95
CA ARG A 134 -15.99 -9.28 -5.81
C ARG A 134 -15.97 -8.81 -7.26
N LEU A 135 -14.77 -8.62 -7.80
CA LEU A 135 -14.60 -8.27 -9.21
C LEU A 135 -15.04 -9.43 -10.11
N ASN A 136 -15.59 -9.11 -11.28
CA ASN A 136 -15.87 -10.12 -12.28
C ASN A 136 -14.56 -10.56 -12.96
N VAL A 137 -14.34 -11.87 -13.07
CA VAL A 137 -13.18 -12.46 -13.74
C VAL A 137 -13.02 -11.93 -15.17
N SER A 138 -14.12 -11.67 -15.88
CA SER A 138 -14.11 -11.15 -17.25
C SER A 138 -13.69 -9.68 -17.36
N SER A 139 -13.68 -8.92 -16.26
CA SER A 139 -13.47 -7.48 -16.30
C SER A 139 -12.03 -7.07 -16.62
N ARG A 140 -11.06 -7.99 -16.56
CA ARG A 140 -9.61 -7.72 -16.67
C ARG A 140 -9.11 -6.58 -15.75
N ARG A 141 -9.84 -6.30 -14.66
CA ARG A 141 -9.49 -5.30 -13.65
C ARG A 141 -8.75 -5.98 -12.50
N TYR A 142 -7.81 -5.24 -11.92
CA TYR A 142 -7.00 -5.70 -10.79
C TYR A 142 -7.27 -4.83 -9.58
N ALA A 143 -7.12 -5.41 -8.39
CA ALA A 143 -7.11 -4.66 -7.14
C ALA A 143 -5.87 -3.77 -7.06
N THR A 144 -6.00 -2.57 -6.48
CA THR A 144 -4.85 -1.75 -6.12
C THR A 144 -3.94 -2.47 -5.11
N VAL A 145 -2.65 -2.11 -5.11
CA VAL A 145 -1.68 -2.60 -4.11
C VAL A 145 -2.16 -2.29 -2.68
N GLY A 146 -2.91 -1.20 -2.47
CA GLY A 146 -3.51 -0.87 -1.18
C GLY A 146 -4.56 -1.87 -0.71
N ILE A 147 -5.45 -2.32 -1.59
CA ILE A 147 -6.43 -3.36 -1.25
C ILE A 147 -5.73 -4.73 -1.05
N ILE A 148 -4.67 -5.02 -1.81
CA ILE A 148 -3.86 -6.23 -1.63
C ILE A 148 -3.15 -6.21 -0.28
N ALA A 149 -2.57 -5.07 0.12
CA ALA A 149 -1.94 -4.88 1.42
C ALA A 149 -2.93 -4.97 2.57
N LEU A 150 -4.13 -4.42 2.40
CA LEU A 150 -5.23 -4.59 3.35
C LEU A 150 -5.57 -6.07 3.54
N ASN A 151 -5.71 -6.82 2.44
CA ASN A 151 -5.98 -8.25 2.52
C ASN A 151 -4.84 -9.01 3.23
N LEU A 152 -3.58 -8.67 2.92
CA LEU A 152 -2.41 -9.23 3.62
C LEU A 152 -2.46 -8.94 5.12
N ALA A 153 -2.80 -7.71 5.51
CA ALA A 153 -2.92 -7.32 6.92
C ALA A 153 -4.01 -8.13 7.64
N LEU A 154 -5.16 -8.34 6.99
CA LEU A 154 -6.25 -9.16 7.55
C LEU A 154 -5.85 -10.63 7.80
N HIS A 155 -4.91 -11.17 7.03
CA HIS A 155 -4.39 -12.53 7.24
C HIS A 155 -3.40 -12.64 8.40
N MET A 156 -2.76 -11.54 8.80
CA MET A 156 -1.63 -11.56 9.73
C MET A 156 -1.88 -10.80 11.04
N CYS A 157 -2.96 -10.03 11.14
CA CYS A 157 -3.21 -9.11 12.27
C CYS A 157 -4.60 -9.35 12.88
N GLN A 158 -4.74 -9.05 14.17
CA GLN A 158 -6.01 -9.08 14.88
C GLN A 158 -6.75 -7.74 14.80
N GLU A 159 -6.01 -6.65 14.61
CA GLU A 159 -6.55 -5.30 14.42
C GLU A 159 -5.87 -4.66 13.20
N VAL A 160 -6.66 -4.07 12.31
CA VAL A 160 -6.16 -3.40 11.12
C VAL A 160 -6.76 -2.01 11.03
N ASN A 161 -5.87 -1.01 11.08
CA ASN A 161 -6.20 0.39 10.90
C ASN A 161 -5.62 0.89 9.58
N ILE A 162 -6.30 1.83 8.95
CA ILE A 162 -5.89 2.40 7.67
C ILE A 162 -5.96 3.94 7.68
N ALA A 163 -5.16 4.56 6.83
CA ALA A 163 -5.27 5.97 6.46
C ALA A 163 -4.67 6.19 5.07
N GLY A 164 -5.00 7.31 4.41
CA GLY A 164 -4.50 7.59 3.06
C GLY A 164 -5.15 6.69 1.99
N PHE A 165 -6.33 6.15 2.26
CA PHE A 165 -7.14 5.43 1.26
C PHE A 165 -8.16 6.37 0.61
N GLY A 166 -8.58 6.00 -0.59
CA GLY A 166 -9.56 6.75 -1.38
C GLY A 166 -8.92 7.73 -2.37
N TYR A 167 -9.78 8.29 -3.21
CA TYR A 167 -9.42 9.23 -4.27
C TYR A 167 -10.36 10.45 -4.19
N PRO A 168 -9.90 11.62 -4.68
CA PRO A 168 -10.79 12.76 -4.93
C PRO A 168 -12.03 12.35 -5.72
N GLY A 169 -13.15 13.04 -5.49
CA GLY A 169 -14.39 12.76 -6.22
C GLY A 169 -14.23 13.05 -7.73
N ASN A 170 -15.07 12.43 -8.57
CA ASN A 170 -15.00 12.59 -10.05
C ASN A 170 -15.12 14.05 -10.55
N HIS A 171 -15.59 14.97 -9.70
CA HIS A 171 -15.72 16.40 -10.01
C HIS A 171 -14.75 17.29 -9.21
N ASP A 172 -13.88 16.67 -8.39
CA ASP A 172 -12.84 17.37 -7.65
C ASP A 172 -11.53 17.32 -8.45
N ASN A 173 -11.28 18.40 -9.18
CA ASN A 173 -10.08 18.56 -10.00
C ASN A 173 -8.99 19.35 -9.28
N THR A 174 -9.23 19.72 -8.02
CA THR A 174 -8.37 20.62 -7.24
C THR A 174 -7.54 19.88 -6.21
N THR A 175 -8.07 18.80 -5.66
CA THR A 175 -7.38 17.98 -4.67
C THR A 175 -6.37 17.06 -5.36
N PRO A 176 -5.10 17.06 -4.93
CA PRO A 176 -4.12 16.10 -5.44
C PRO A 176 -4.53 14.65 -5.16
N ILE A 177 -3.99 13.71 -5.94
CA ILE A 177 -4.25 12.29 -5.72
C ILE A 177 -3.48 11.82 -4.49
N HIS A 178 -2.19 12.16 -4.41
CA HIS A 178 -1.33 11.73 -3.32
C HIS A 178 -1.04 12.83 -2.29
N TYR A 179 -0.65 12.42 -1.08
CA TYR A 179 -0.32 13.36 -0.01
C TYR A 179 0.98 14.14 -0.22
N TYR A 180 1.82 13.69 -1.16
CA TYR A 180 3.13 14.25 -1.49
C TYR A 180 3.15 15.01 -2.83
N ASP A 181 2.03 15.05 -3.53
CA ASP A 181 1.90 15.82 -4.76
C ASP A 181 1.87 17.33 -4.43
N THR A 182 2.86 18.08 -4.91
CA THR A 182 3.02 19.52 -4.64
C THR A 182 2.24 20.42 -5.62
N SER A 183 1.67 19.85 -6.69
CA SER A 183 0.83 20.52 -7.70
C SER A 183 0.11 19.45 -8.52
N CYS A 184 -1.12 19.72 -8.99
CA CYS A 184 -2.01 18.82 -9.73
C CYS A 184 -1.27 17.96 -10.79
N SER A 185 -0.75 16.82 -10.36
CA SER A 185 -0.02 15.86 -11.18
C SER A 185 -1.06 14.94 -11.82
N TRP A 186 -1.68 15.42 -12.89
CA TRP A 186 -2.33 14.52 -13.82
C TRP A 186 -1.26 13.68 -14.49
N LYS A 187 -1.21 12.40 -14.13
CA LYS A 187 -1.12 11.24 -15.03
C LYS A 187 -0.81 10.01 -14.20
N GLU A 188 -1.71 9.04 -14.28
CA GLU A 188 -1.34 7.68 -14.68
C GLU A 188 -2.59 6.95 -15.18
N GLU A 189 -2.80 6.99 -16.50
CA GLU A 189 -3.64 6.03 -17.24
C GLU A 189 -2.97 4.64 -17.33
N LEU A 190 -2.19 4.26 -16.31
CA LEU A 190 -1.49 3.00 -16.26
C LEU A 190 -2.13 2.18 -15.15
N PHE A 191 -3.00 1.26 -15.58
CA PHE A 191 -3.99 0.51 -14.80
C PHE A 191 -5.22 1.33 -14.44
N GLN A 192 -6.39 0.87 -14.88
CA GLN A 192 -7.69 1.38 -14.45
C GLN A 192 -8.25 0.43 -13.37
N PRO A 193 -7.76 0.49 -12.11
CA PRO A 193 -8.45 -0.18 -11.03
C PRO A 193 -9.87 0.37 -10.93
N ASN A 194 -10.81 -0.46 -10.49
CA ASN A 194 -12.19 -0.04 -10.34
C ASN A 194 -12.35 0.78 -9.05
N ILE A 195 -11.81 2.00 -9.04
CA ILE A 195 -11.73 2.89 -7.88
C ILE A 195 -13.09 3.03 -7.20
N THR A 196 -14.18 3.12 -7.97
CA THR A 196 -15.54 3.19 -7.44
C THR A 196 -15.94 1.91 -6.69
N THR A 197 -15.66 0.73 -7.26
CA THR A 197 -15.95 -0.54 -6.57
C THR A 197 -15.06 -0.73 -5.35
N GLU A 198 -13.78 -0.40 -5.43
CA GLU A 198 -12.87 -0.45 -4.27
C GLU A 198 -13.36 0.44 -3.14
N ARG A 199 -13.70 1.69 -3.44
CA ARG A 199 -14.26 2.64 -2.47
C ARG A 199 -15.51 2.09 -1.79
N ASN A 200 -16.48 1.63 -2.58
CA ASN A 200 -17.75 1.13 -2.04
C ASN A 200 -17.56 -0.13 -1.16
N ARG A 201 -16.62 -1.01 -1.54
CA ARG A 201 -16.30 -2.21 -0.76
C ARG A 201 -15.57 -1.85 0.53
N LEU A 202 -14.61 -0.95 0.46
CA LEU A 202 -13.85 -0.48 1.61
C LEU A 202 -14.76 0.17 2.65
N LEU A 203 -15.67 1.07 2.23
CA LEU A 203 -16.66 1.69 3.11
C LEU A 203 -17.51 0.65 3.83
N LYS A 204 -17.97 -0.39 3.13
CA LYS A 204 -18.74 -1.47 3.73
C LYS A 204 -17.95 -2.27 4.78
N ILE A 205 -16.65 -2.49 4.56
CA ILE A 205 -15.78 -3.20 5.51
C ILE A 205 -15.57 -2.35 6.79
N ILE A 206 -15.42 -1.04 6.62
CA ILE A 206 -15.33 -0.07 7.73
C ILE A 206 -16.63 -0.02 8.53
N GLU A 207 -17.79 0.09 7.86
CA GLU A 207 -19.11 0.09 8.50
C GLU A 207 -19.40 -1.17 9.31
N LEU A 208 -18.89 -2.33 8.86
CA LEU A 208 -18.99 -3.60 9.57
C LEU A 208 -18.01 -3.72 10.75
N GLY A 209 -17.13 -2.74 10.97
CA GLY A 209 -16.15 -2.74 12.05
C GLY A 209 -15.01 -3.75 11.86
N VAL A 210 -14.80 -4.26 10.65
CA VAL A 210 -13.71 -5.22 10.36
C VAL A 210 -12.35 -4.51 10.37
N ILE A 211 -12.32 -3.25 9.94
CA ILE A 211 -11.15 -2.36 9.96
C ILE A 211 -11.59 -0.96 10.39
N ALA A 212 -10.65 -0.13 10.84
CA ALA A 212 -10.92 1.29 11.10
C ALA A 212 -10.14 2.21 10.15
N ASP A 213 -10.83 3.18 9.55
CA ASP A 213 -10.19 4.29 8.83
C ASP A 213 -10.06 5.48 9.78
N ILE A 214 -8.84 5.78 10.20
CA ILE A 214 -8.58 6.83 11.19
C ILE A 214 -8.76 8.24 10.61
N ALA A 215 -8.73 8.38 9.28
CA ALA A 215 -9.00 9.64 8.60
C ALA A 215 -10.51 9.90 8.46
N SER A 216 -11.36 8.90 8.76
CA SER A 216 -12.80 9.06 8.65
C SER A 216 -13.35 9.98 9.76
N PRO A 217 -14.30 10.89 9.44
CA PRO A 217 -14.89 11.77 10.44
C PRO A 217 -15.56 11.03 11.60
N SER A 218 -16.14 9.86 11.33
CA SER A 218 -16.77 9.00 12.34
C SER A 218 -15.77 8.43 13.34
N PHE A 219 -14.55 8.11 12.91
CA PHE A 219 -13.51 7.64 13.82
C PHE A 219 -12.96 8.78 14.67
N GLN A 220 -12.78 9.96 14.07
CA GLN A 220 -12.28 11.13 14.78
C GLN A 220 -13.24 11.64 15.86
N SER A 221 -14.55 11.60 15.63
CA SER A 221 -15.56 12.04 16.61
C SER A 221 -15.74 11.10 17.80
N GLN A 222 -15.39 9.82 17.65
CA GLN A 222 -15.46 8.83 18.74
C GLN A 222 -14.23 8.86 19.66
N ASN A 223 -13.12 9.43 19.19
CA ASN A 223 -11.82 9.42 19.88
C ASN A 223 -11.27 10.83 20.20
N SER A 224 -12.10 11.86 20.06
CA SER A 224 -11.81 13.26 20.41
C SER A 224 -12.21 13.62 21.84
#